data_AF-I2CQM1-F1
#
_entry.id   AF-I2CQM1-F1
#
_cell.length_a   1.000
_cell.length_b   1.000
_cell.length_c   1.000
_cell.angle_alpha   90.00
_cell.angle_beta   90.00
_cell.angle_gamma   90.00
#
_symmetry.space_group_name_H-M   'P 1'
#
loop_
_entity.id
_entity.type
_entity.pdbx_description
1 polymer ?
#
loop_
_entity_poly.entity_id
_entity_poly.type
_entity_poly.pdbx_seq_one_letter_code
_entity_poly.pdbx_strand_id
1 'polypeptide(L)'
;VRCNFCATGINLSRLRRQGRTGQSWLSRQKPLLSCCPECRKPLPRCFLCLLPMGALNPYLELRRQIHQQQRQQQRGGALPRPEAHQGADEEAALTKLSGVRFGEWWSWCQACGHGGHAHHVRGWFEGGREVCGVT
;
A
#
# COMPACT_ATOMS: atom_id res chain seq x y z
N VAL A 1 -0.07 2.25 3.64
CA VAL A 1 0.36 1.47 4.82
C VAL A 1 1.35 2.28 5.67
N ARG A 2 1.20 2.26 6.99
CA ARG A 2 2.16 2.87 7.95
C ARG A 2 2.90 1.76 8.70
N CYS A 3 4.09 2.06 9.18
CA CYS A 3 4.84 1.15 10.07
C CYS A 3 4.24 1.18 11.48
N ASN A 4 3.96 0.03 12.08
CA ASN A 4 3.42 -0.04 13.44
C ASN A 4 4.42 0.42 14.52
N PHE A 5 5.72 0.44 14.21
CA PHE A 5 6.75 0.75 15.20
C PHE A 5 7.19 2.21 15.22
N CYS A 6 7.28 2.87 14.07
CA CYS A 6 7.70 4.27 13.97
C CYS A 6 6.65 5.17 13.32
N ALA A 7 5.43 4.66 13.13
CA ALA A 7 4.29 5.33 12.49
C ALA A 7 4.55 5.85 11.06
N THR A 8 5.71 5.59 10.48
CA THR A 8 6.13 6.15 9.20
C THR A 8 5.29 5.58 8.06
N GLY A 9 4.63 6.48 7.33
CA GLY A 9 3.92 6.15 6.10
C GLY A 9 4.87 5.78 4.97
N ILE A 10 4.58 4.69 4.27
CA ILE A 10 5.33 4.22 3.11
C ILE A 10 4.52 4.62 1.87
N ASN A 11 4.84 5.79 1.32
CA ASN A 11 4.19 6.33 0.13
C ASN A 11 5.16 7.21 -0.66
N LEU A 12 4.85 7.42 -1.94
CA LEU A 12 5.68 8.18 -2.86
C LEU A 12 5.86 9.64 -2.42
N SER A 13 4.80 10.28 -1.92
CA SER A 13 4.84 11.68 -1.47
C SER A 13 5.88 11.90 -0.37
N ARG A 14 6.00 10.96 0.57
CA ARG A 14 7.05 10.99 1.60
C ARG A 14 8.44 10.78 1.01
N LEU A 15 8.61 9.78 0.13
CA LEU A 15 9.89 9.51 -0.52
C LEU A 15 10.43 10.74 -1.25
N ARG A 16 9.55 11.48 -1.94
CA ARG A 16 9.87 12.75 -2.60
C ARG A 16 10.32 13.82 -1.61
N ARG A 17 9.55 14.04 -0.53
CA ARG A 17 9.92 15.03 0.51
C ARG A 17 11.27 14.75 1.17
N GLN A 18 11.65 13.48 1.28
CA GLN A 18 12.94 13.09 1.84
C GLN A 18 14.10 13.23 0.85
N GLY A 19 13.86 13.60 -0.43
CA GLY A 19 14.91 13.69 -1.44
C GLY A 19 15.57 12.35 -1.80
N ARG A 20 15.00 11.23 -1.36
CA ARG A 20 15.61 9.89 -1.50
C ARG A 20 15.31 9.22 -2.84
N THR A 21 14.64 9.90 -3.77
CA THR A 21 14.24 9.35 -5.08
C THR A 21 15.42 8.94 -5.98
N GLY A 22 16.59 9.56 -5.82
CA GLY A 22 17.77 9.33 -6.66
C GLY A 22 18.79 8.29 -6.17
N GLN A 23 18.77 7.88 -4.89
CA GLN A 23 19.84 7.06 -4.30
C GLN A 23 19.34 5.92 -3.40
N SER A 24 18.08 5.50 -3.53
CA SER A 24 17.52 4.57 -2.56
C SER A 24 17.81 3.11 -2.91
N TRP A 25 18.33 2.38 -1.92
CA TRP A 25 18.29 0.92 -1.84
C TRP A 25 16.91 0.34 -2.20
N LEU A 26 15.83 1.10 -1.98
CA LEU A 26 14.44 0.78 -2.35
C LEU A 26 14.26 0.48 -3.83
N SER A 27 15.05 1.08 -4.73
CA SER A 27 14.96 0.82 -6.18
C SER A 27 15.20 -0.65 -6.56
N ARG A 28 15.96 -1.39 -5.73
CA ARG A 28 16.30 -2.81 -5.94
C ARG A 28 15.44 -3.77 -5.12
N GLN A 29 14.49 -3.24 -4.35
CA GLN A 29 13.66 -4.06 -3.46
C GLN A 29 12.44 -4.63 -4.16
N LYS A 30 11.92 -5.71 -3.57
CA LYS A 30 10.67 -6.35 -4.03
C LYS A 30 9.52 -5.34 -4.06
N PRO A 31 8.51 -5.57 -4.91
CA PRO A 31 7.31 -4.74 -4.97
C PRO A 31 6.61 -4.58 -3.62
N LEU A 32 6.59 -5.64 -2.81
CA LEU A 32 6.08 -5.62 -1.45
C LEU A 32 7.27 -5.61 -0.49
N LEU A 33 7.34 -4.57 0.33
CA LEU A 33 8.39 -4.41 1.33
C LEU A 33 8.11 -5.32 2.52
N SER A 34 9.15 -6.01 3.00
CA SER A 34 9.10 -6.84 4.22
C SER A 34 9.43 -6.06 5.48
N CYS A 35 10.13 -4.93 5.37
CA CYS A 35 10.60 -4.11 6.48
C CYS A 35 10.47 -2.61 6.20
N CYS A 36 10.37 -1.81 7.26
CA CYS A 36 10.23 -0.37 7.16
C CYS A 36 11.53 0.27 6.62
N PRO A 37 11.47 1.18 5.63
CA PRO A 37 12.65 1.86 5.09
C PRO A 37 13.31 2.88 6.04
N GLU A 38 12.65 3.18 7.16
CA GLU A 38 13.11 4.12 8.16
C GLU A 38 13.72 3.37 9.34
N CYS A 39 12.92 2.59 10.08
CA CYS A 39 13.36 1.93 11.30
C CYS A 39 13.83 0.47 11.09
N ARG A 40 13.76 -0.07 9.86
CA ARG A 40 14.11 -1.45 9.48
C ARG A 40 13.32 -2.57 10.20
N LYS A 41 12.40 -2.23 11.11
CA LYS A 41 11.51 -3.17 11.78
C LYS A 41 10.54 -3.81 10.77
N PRO A 42 10.10 -5.06 11.01
CA PRO A 42 9.21 -5.78 10.09
C PRO A 42 7.91 -5.00 9.86
N LEU A 43 7.42 -5.02 8.61
CA LEU A 43 6.12 -4.44 8.30
C LEU A 43 4.98 -5.38 8.71
N PRO A 44 3.76 -4.86 8.90
CA PRO A 44 2.63 -5.67 9.34
C PRO A 44 2.46 -6.91 8.44
N ARG A 45 2.34 -8.06 9.09
CA ARG A 45 2.06 -9.35 8.47
C ARG A 45 0.77 -9.88 9.09
N CYS A 46 0.06 -10.71 8.34
CA CYS A 46 -1.07 -11.42 8.91
C CYS A 46 -0.59 -12.33 10.05
N PHE A 47 -1.17 -12.21 11.24
CA PHE A 47 -0.74 -13.03 12.39
C PHE A 47 -1.00 -14.53 12.21
N LEU A 48 -1.87 -14.91 11.27
CA LEU A 48 -2.23 -16.31 11.01
C LEU A 48 -1.36 -16.93 9.93
N CYS A 49 -1.25 -16.29 8.75
CA CYS A 49 -0.48 -16.85 7.63
C CYS A 49 0.94 -16.27 7.48
N LEU A 50 1.30 -15.30 8.31
CA LEU A 50 2.60 -14.61 8.31
C LEU A 50 2.96 -13.93 6.98
N LEU A 51 2.03 -13.78 6.04
CA LEU A 51 2.28 -13.06 4.79
C LEU A 51 2.23 -11.54 4.98
N PRO A 52 3.02 -10.75 4.23
CA PRO A 52 3.04 -9.29 4.32
C PRO A 52 1.71 -8.61 3.94
N MET A 53 1.30 -7.60 4.70
CA MET A 53 0.07 -6.82 4.47
C MET A 53 0.28 -5.67 3.47
N GLY A 54 0.76 -6.02 2.26
CA GLY A 54 0.72 -5.17 1.07
C GLY A 54 1.40 -3.80 1.16
N ALA A 55 2.47 -3.65 1.96
CA ALA A 55 3.25 -2.42 1.97
C ALA A 55 4.03 -2.26 0.65
N LEU A 56 3.42 -1.58 -0.32
CA LEU A 56 4.01 -1.38 -1.64
C LEU A 56 5.27 -0.52 -1.57
N ASN A 57 6.28 -0.92 -2.32
CA ASN A 57 7.49 -0.13 -2.53
C ASN A 57 7.15 1.14 -3.32
N PRO A 58 7.36 2.35 -2.76
CA PRO A 58 7.01 3.61 -3.43
C PRO A 58 7.78 3.83 -4.74
N TYR A 59 8.88 3.11 -4.96
CA TYR A 59 9.61 3.16 -6.23
C TYR A 59 8.85 2.59 -7.41
N LEU A 60 7.91 1.67 -7.20
CA LEU A 60 7.08 1.16 -8.32
C LEU A 60 6.26 2.28 -8.94
N GLU A 61 5.64 3.08 -8.09
CA GLU A 61 4.83 4.22 -8.52
C GLU A 61 5.71 5.32 -9.12
N LEU A 62 6.88 5.60 -8.51
CA LEU A 62 7.86 6.52 -9.09
C LEU A 62 8.27 6.10 -10.51
N ARG A 63 8.58 4.81 -10.71
CA ARG A 63 8.99 4.27 -12.02
C ARG A 63 7.85 4.35 -13.03
N ARG A 64 6.60 4.10 -12.62
CA ARG A 64 5.42 4.26 -13.49
C ARG A 64 5.27 5.70 -13.97
N GLN A 65 5.40 6.68 -13.06
CA GLN A 65 5.29 8.10 -13.39
C GLN A 65 6.41 8.58 -14.33
N ILE A 66 7.64 8.15 -14.11
CA ILE A 66 8.78 8.50 -15.00
C ILE A 66 8.51 7.99 -16.43
N HIS A 67 8.09 6.73 -16.60
CA HIS A 67 7.77 6.21 -17.93
C HIS A 67 6.58 6.92 -18.58
N GLN A 68 5.57 7.32 -17.81
CA GLN A 68 4.43 8.09 -18.34
C GLN A 68 4.87 9.45 -18.87
N GLN A 69 5.71 10.18 -18.12
CA GLN A 69 6.25 11.48 -18.54
C GLN A 69 7.07 11.35 -19.84
N GLN A 70 7.93 10.34 -19.94
CA GLN A 70 8.72 10.12 -21.16
C GLN A 70 7.84 9.85 -22.39
N ARG A 71 6.77 9.06 -22.24
CA ARG A 71 5.82 8.82 -23.35
C ARG A 71 5.06 10.08 -23.77
N GLN A 72 4.69 10.95 -22.83
CA GLN A 72 4.01 12.20 -23.14
C GLN A 72 4.93 13.16 -23.89
N GLN A 73 6.20 13.24 -23.49
CA GLN A 73 7.16 14.15 -24.11
C GLN A 73 7.52 13.75 -25.55
N GLN A 74 7.40 12.46 -25.91
CA GLN A 74 7.57 11.98 -27.29
C GLN A 74 6.37 12.28 -28.21
N ARG A 75 5.17 12.57 -27.69
CA ARG A 75 3.97 12.92 -28.49
C ARG A 75 3.81 14.43 -28.70
N GLY A 76 4.92 15.15 -28.88
CA GLY A 76 4.99 16.61 -28.85
C GLY A 76 3.85 17.36 -29.55
N GLY A 77 3.31 18.39 -28.88
CA GLY A 77 2.66 19.53 -29.53
C GLY A 77 1.13 19.66 -29.49
N ALA A 78 0.37 18.72 -28.91
CA ALA A 78 -1.06 18.96 -28.67
C ALA A 78 -1.24 19.60 -27.28
N LEU A 79 -1.71 20.86 -27.23
CA LEU A 79 -2.17 21.49 -25.99
C LEU A 79 -3.12 20.54 -25.26
N PRO A 80 -2.93 20.28 -23.95
CA PRO A 80 -3.96 19.57 -23.20
C PRO A 80 -5.19 20.48 -23.17
N ARG A 81 -6.27 20.05 -23.84
CA ARG A 81 -7.60 20.57 -23.55
C ARG A 81 -7.79 20.43 -22.02
N PRO A 82 -8.30 21.45 -21.31
CA PRO A 82 -8.59 21.30 -19.88
C PRO A 82 -9.79 20.36 -19.76
N GLU A 83 -9.52 19.06 -19.82
CA GLU A 83 -10.53 18.04 -19.62
C GLU A 83 -10.77 17.92 -18.12
N ALA A 84 -11.80 18.63 -17.68
CA ALA A 84 -12.50 18.39 -16.43
C ALA A 84 -13.07 16.96 -16.45
N HIS A 85 -12.22 15.95 -16.25
CA HIS A 85 -12.58 14.54 -16.13
C HIS A 85 -12.14 13.94 -14.79
N GLN A 86 -11.99 14.79 -13.76
CA GLN A 86 -11.61 14.32 -12.42
C GLN A 86 -12.76 13.54 -11.72
N GLY A 87 -14.02 13.69 -12.15
CA GLY A 87 -15.17 13.04 -11.50
C GLY A 87 -15.46 11.60 -11.96
N ALA A 88 -15.29 11.27 -13.24
CA ALA A 88 -15.68 9.96 -13.78
C ALA A 88 -14.68 8.85 -13.40
N ASP A 89 -13.39 9.16 -13.39
CA ASP A 89 -12.33 8.23 -12.97
C ASP A 89 -12.39 7.95 -11.45
N GLU A 90 -12.81 8.95 -10.66
CA GLU A 90 -12.95 8.82 -9.21
C GLU A 90 -14.17 7.97 -8.84
N GLU A 91 -15.32 8.16 -9.50
CA GLU A 91 -16.52 7.34 -9.27
C GLU A 91 -16.31 5.87 -9.68
N ALA A 92 -15.61 5.63 -10.80
CA ALA A 92 -15.22 4.28 -11.21
C ALA A 92 -14.24 3.64 -10.21
N ALA A 93 -13.28 4.41 -9.67
CA ALA A 93 -12.35 3.93 -8.66
C ALA A 93 -13.06 3.61 -7.33
N LEU A 94 -13.99 4.46 -6.88
CA LEU A 94 -14.81 4.23 -5.69
C LEU A 94 -15.72 3.01 -5.86
N THR A 95 -16.34 2.85 -7.02
CA THR A 95 -17.16 1.67 -7.35
C THR A 95 -16.32 0.38 -7.30
N LYS A 96 -15.07 0.46 -7.77
CA LYS A 96 -14.11 -0.66 -7.67
C LYS A 96 -13.74 -0.97 -6.22
N LEU A 97 -13.63 0.05 -5.37
CA LEU A 97 -13.36 -0.12 -3.94
C LEU A 97 -14.58 -0.71 -3.21
N SER A 98 -15.80 -0.31 -3.57
CA SER A 98 -17.04 -0.88 -2.98
C SER A 98 -17.27 -2.34 -3.38
N GLY A 99 -16.69 -2.79 -4.50
CA GLY A 99 -16.75 -4.18 -4.95
C GLY A 99 -15.77 -5.13 -4.25
N VAL A 100 -14.85 -4.63 -3.41
CA VAL A 100 -13.86 -5.47 -2.73
C VAL A 100 -14.55 -6.34 -1.68
N ARG A 101 -14.50 -7.66 -1.87
CA ARG A 101 -15.11 -8.62 -0.94
C ARG A 101 -14.46 -8.52 0.43
N PHE A 102 -15.25 -8.68 1.49
CA PHE A 102 -14.74 -8.63 2.88
C PHE A 102 -13.51 -9.51 3.09
N GLY A 103 -13.45 -10.71 2.50
CA GLY A 103 -12.30 -11.61 2.65
C GLY A 103 -10.95 -11.05 2.14
N GLU A 104 -10.98 -10.06 1.25
CA GLU A 104 -9.80 -9.38 0.69
C GLU A 104 -9.34 -8.21 1.57
N TRP A 105 -10.11 -7.88 2.61
CA TRP A 105 -9.78 -6.77 3.49
C TRP A 105 -8.66 -7.13 4.44
N TRP A 106 -7.98 -6.09 4.89
CA TRP A 106 -7.12 -6.17 6.05
C TRP A 106 -7.90 -5.75 7.29
N SER A 107 -7.72 -6.48 8.38
CA SER A 107 -8.34 -6.23 9.67
C SER A 107 -7.26 -6.00 10.71
N TRP A 108 -7.50 -5.12 11.68
CA TRP A 108 -6.57 -4.83 12.78
C TRP A 108 -7.25 -4.96 14.12
N CYS A 109 -6.55 -5.60 15.07
CA CYS A 109 -6.98 -5.62 16.46
C CYS A 109 -6.81 -4.23 17.07
N GLN A 110 -7.87 -3.70 17.69
CA GLN A 110 -7.83 -2.40 18.36
C GLN A 110 -6.97 -2.42 19.63
N ALA A 111 -6.80 -3.59 20.28
CA ALA A 111 -6.00 -3.72 21.50
C ALA A 111 -4.50 -3.78 21.21
N CYS A 112 -4.06 -4.65 20.29
CA CYS A 112 -2.63 -4.89 20.06
C CYS A 112 -2.08 -4.29 18.75
N GLY A 113 -2.94 -3.78 17.85
CA GLY A 113 -2.53 -3.18 16.57
C GLY A 113 -1.98 -4.17 15.54
N HIS A 114 -1.97 -5.48 15.82
CA HIS A 114 -1.61 -6.51 14.85
C HIS A 114 -2.75 -6.72 13.86
N GLY A 115 -2.38 -6.99 12.61
CA GLY A 115 -3.32 -7.14 11.51
C GLY A 115 -3.42 -8.57 10.99
N GLY A 116 -4.48 -8.84 10.25
CA GLY A 116 -4.73 -10.11 9.57
C GLY A 116 -5.52 -9.92 8.27
N HIS A 117 -5.44 -10.91 7.37
CA HIS A 117 -6.39 -11.00 6.26
C HIS A 117 -7.76 -11.35 6.83
N ALA A 118 -8.78 -10.59 6.45
CA ALA A 118 -10.14 -10.75 6.98
C ALA A 118 -10.66 -12.17 6.86
N HIS A 119 -10.35 -12.88 5.76
CA HIS A 119 -10.70 -14.31 5.62
C HIS A 119 -10.09 -15.20 6.72
N HIS A 120 -8.80 -15.03 7.02
CA HIS A 120 -8.15 -15.79 8.09
C HIS A 120 -8.66 -15.39 9.47
N VAL A 121 -8.84 -14.09 9.70
CA VAL A 121 -9.36 -13.57 10.98
C VAL A 121 -10.78 -14.09 11.23
N ARG A 122 -11.64 -14.09 10.21
CA ARG A 122 -12.98 -14.67 10.30
C ARG A 122 -12.93 -16.15 10.69
N GLY A 123 -12.12 -16.95 9.99
CA GLY A 123 -11.94 -18.36 10.33
C GLY A 123 -11.36 -18.57 11.74
N TRP A 124 -10.52 -17.64 12.22
CA TRP A 124 -10.06 -17.64 13.60
C TRP A 124 -11.23 -17.52 14.59
N PHE A 125 -12.14 -16.56 14.43
CA PHE A 125 -13.26 -16.43 15.36
C PHE A 125 -14.31 -17.55 15.19
N GLU A 126 -14.59 -17.99 13.96
CA GLU A 126 -15.53 -19.09 13.68
C GLU A 126 -15.12 -20.43 14.34
N GLY A 127 -13.83 -20.65 14.57
CA GLY A 127 -13.35 -21.82 15.30
C GLY A 127 -13.38 -21.71 16.83
N GLY A 128 -14.23 -20.84 17.38
CA GLY A 128 -14.52 -20.75 18.82
C GLY A 128 -13.49 -19.98 19.66
N ARG A 129 -12.67 -19.12 19.04
CA ARG A 129 -11.66 -18.34 19.74
C ARG A 129 -12.19 -16.94 19.98
N GLU A 130 -12.22 -16.52 21.24
CA GLU A 130 -12.84 -15.25 21.66
C GLU A 130 -11.85 -14.06 21.70
N VAL A 131 -10.54 -14.34 21.57
CA VAL A 131 -9.47 -13.33 21.72
C VAL A 131 -8.54 -13.29 20.51
N CYS A 132 -7.84 -12.17 20.34
CA CYS A 132 -6.82 -12.01 19.32
C CYS A 132 -5.68 -13.03 19.53
N GLY A 133 -5.21 -13.68 18.46
CA GLY A 133 -4.12 -14.66 18.53
C GLY A 133 -2.72 -14.08 18.72
N VAL A 134 -2.61 -12.76 18.94
CA VAL A 134 -1.35 -12.09 19.32
C VAL A 134 -1.53 -11.54 20.73
N THR A 135 -1.26 -12.41 21.71
CA THR A 135 -1.21 -12.10 23.15
C THR A 135 0.23 -11.90 23.58
#